data_AF-A0A4U7EDQ7-F1
#
_entry.id   AF-A0A4U7EDQ7-F1
#
_cell.length_a   1.000
_cell.length_b   1.000
_cell.length_c   1.000
_cell.angle_alpha   90.00
_cell.angle_beta   90.00
_cell.angle_gamma   90.00
#
_symmetry.space_group_name_H-M   'P 1'
#
loop_
_entity.id
_entity.type
_entity.pdbx_description
1 polymer ?
#
loop_
_entity_poly.entity_id
_entity_poly.type
_entity_poly.pdbx_seq_one_letter_code
_entity_poly.pdbx_strand_id
1 'polypeptide(L)'
;MSEHTTSATTRPSSRKRYERIAYGPLGAGVLALWIGIALDRFVLGVALYWAGGLGLGLVQRFSPVELYDERDTTIERKASQNTMNGFAYVSVLGTPGGLALQGSGVVTLPGEFYGATWTLFGGFVAFGASVLYYKRRI
;
A
#
# COMPACT_ATOMS: atom_id res chain seq x y z
N MET A 1 -13.84 -47.43 -10.70
CA MET A 1 -13.38 -46.85 -9.43
C MET A 1 -12.61 -45.59 -9.79
N SER A 2 -13.32 -44.46 -9.93
CA SER A 2 -12.70 -43.20 -10.35
C SER A 2 -12.19 -42.50 -9.09
N GLU A 3 -10.88 -42.43 -8.96
CA GLU A 3 -10.23 -41.62 -7.92
C GLU A 3 -10.57 -40.15 -8.18
N HIS A 4 -11.46 -39.60 -7.37
CA HIS A 4 -11.55 -38.15 -7.19
C HIS A 4 -10.27 -37.71 -6.49
N THR A 5 -9.25 -37.30 -7.24
CA THR A 5 -8.19 -36.44 -6.73
C THR A 5 -8.82 -35.10 -6.37
N THR A 6 -9.33 -35.00 -5.15
CA THR A 6 -9.73 -33.74 -4.53
C THR A 6 -8.54 -32.79 -4.61
N SER A 7 -8.67 -31.76 -5.47
CA SER A 7 -7.71 -30.67 -5.58
C SER A 7 -7.37 -30.16 -4.18
N ALA A 8 -6.09 -30.20 -3.81
CA ALA A 8 -5.61 -30.00 -2.45
C ALA A 8 -6.14 -28.68 -1.87
N THR A 9 -7.19 -28.77 -1.04
CA THR A 9 -7.71 -27.65 -0.29
C THR A 9 -6.58 -27.16 0.61
N THR A 10 -5.98 -26.02 0.26
CA THR A 10 -4.84 -25.52 1.02
C THR A 10 -5.28 -25.26 2.45
N ARG A 11 -4.60 -25.89 3.41
CA ARG A 11 -4.95 -25.80 4.83
C ARG A 11 -4.96 -24.32 5.25
N PRO A 12 -6.02 -23.80 5.90
CA PRO A 12 -6.11 -22.39 6.31
C PRO A 12 -4.90 -21.88 7.12
N SER A 13 -4.20 -22.77 7.81
CA SER A 13 -2.97 -22.47 8.55
C SER A 13 -1.78 -22.12 7.65
N SER A 14 -1.68 -22.73 6.47
CA SER A 14 -0.60 -22.46 5.51
C SER A 14 -0.77 -21.10 4.84
N ARG A 15 -1.99 -20.71 4.46
CA ARG A 15 -2.29 -19.38 3.89
C ARG A 15 -1.91 -18.26 4.86
N LYS A 16 -2.40 -18.32 6.11
CA LYS A 16 -2.06 -17.33 7.16
C LYS A 16 -0.55 -17.21 7.40
N ARG A 17 0.18 -18.33 7.28
CA ARG A 17 1.64 -18.32 7.41
C ARG A 17 2.30 -17.56 6.28
N TYR A 18 1.91 -17.82 5.02
CA TYR A 18 2.46 -17.11 3.86
C TYR A 18 2.06 -15.63 3.86
N GLU A 19 0.84 -15.29 4.27
CA GLU A 19 0.39 -13.90 4.44
C GLU A 19 1.25 -13.15 5.47
N ARG A 20 1.54 -13.78 6.62
CA ARG A 20 2.43 -13.19 7.63
C ARG A 20 3.88 -13.05 7.13
N ILE A 21 4.36 -13.99 6.33
CA ILE A 21 5.70 -13.91 5.70
C ILE A 21 5.74 -12.84 4.60
N ALA A 22 4.62 -12.59 3.92
CA ALA A 22 4.50 -11.55 2.92
C ALA A 22 4.53 -10.16 3.57
N TYR A 23 3.61 -9.90 4.50
CA TYR A 23 3.39 -8.57 5.06
C TYR A 23 4.22 -8.26 6.30
N GLY A 24 4.67 -9.28 7.05
CA GLY A 24 5.48 -9.11 8.25
C GLY A 24 6.80 -8.37 7.97
N PRO A 25 7.62 -8.82 7.00
CA PRO A 25 8.84 -8.13 6.60
C PRO A 25 8.61 -6.73 6.06
N LEU A 26 7.52 -6.51 5.31
CA LEU A 26 7.16 -5.16 4.86
C LEU A 26 6.90 -4.24 6.06
N GLY A 27 6.06 -4.68 7.02
CA GLY A 27 5.79 -3.91 8.23
C GLY A 27 7.04 -3.65 9.07
N ALA A 28 7.91 -4.65 9.22
CA ALA A 28 9.19 -4.51 9.88
C ALA A 28 10.12 -3.52 9.14
N GLY A 29 10.14 -3.55 7.81
CA GLY A 29 10.91 -2.62 6.99
C GLY A 29 10.43 -1.17 7.14
N VAL A 30 9.11 -0.94 7.21
CA VAL A 30 8.54 0.38 7.50
C VAL A 30 8.99 0.88 8.88
N LEU A 31 8.91 0.03 9.92
CA LEU A 31 9.37 0.40 11.26
C LEU A 31 10.88 0.66 11.30
N ALA A 32 11.67 -0.15 10.59
CA ALA A 32 13.11 0.00 10.50
C ALA A 32 13.51 1.33 9.84
N LEU A 33 12.75 1.82 8.86
CA LEU A 33 12.96 3.14 8.28
C LEU A 33 12.80 4.24 9.33
N TRP A 34 11.71 4.23 10.09
CA TRP A 34 11.46 5.21 11.14
C TRP A 34 12.51 5.19 12.24
N ILE A 35 12.91 4.00 12.69
CA ILE A 35 14.00 3.83 13.66
C ILE A 35 15.33 4.33 13.07
N GLY A 36 15.61 4.03 11.79
CA GLY A 36 16.79 4.51 11.10
C GLY A 36 16.85 6.04 11.01
N ILE A 37 15.72 6.70 10.77
CA ILE A 37 15.62 8.17 10.82
C ILE A 37 15.92 8.68 12.23
N ALA A 38 15.29 8.09 13.26
CA ALA A 38 15.45 8.53 14.65
C ALA A 38 16.87 8.33 15.22
N LEU A 39 17.65 7.41 14.65
CA LEU A 39 19.02 7.09 15.07
C LEU A 39 20.09 7.65 14.12
N ASP A 40 19.73 8.54 13.19
CA ASP A 40 20.63 9.07 12.15
C ASP A 40 21.31 7.99 11.28
N ARG A 41 20.63 6.84 11.13
CA ARG A 41 21.03 5.70 10.28
C ARG A 41 20.11 5.57 9.06
N PHE A 42 19.83 6.70 8.40
CA PHE A 42 18.88 6.77 7.29
C PHE A 42 19.12 5.72 6.20
N VAL A 43 20.36 5.58 5.72
CA VAL A 43 20.71 4.63 4.65
C VAL A 43 20.36 3.19 5.04
N LEU A 44 20.62 2.80 6.30
CA LEU A 44 20.29 1.47 6.80
C LEU A 44 18.78 1.27 6.90
N GLY A 45 18.05 2.27 7.40
CA GLY A 45 16.59 2.24 7.46
C GLY A 45 15.96 2.07 6.07
N VAL A 46 16.45 2.80 5.08
CA VAL A 46 16.03 2.69 3.67
C VAL A 46 16.34 1.30 3.11
N ALA A 47 17.54 0.77 3.35
CA ALA A 47 17.91 -0.58 2.88
C ALA A 47 16.98 -1.66 3.45
N LEU A 48 16.63 -1.57 4.74
CA LEU A 48 15.71 -2.51 5.39
C LEU A 48 14.26 -2.36 4.89
N TYR A 49 13.81 -1.13 4.64
CA TYR A 49 12.52 -0.88 4.01
C TYR A 49 12.40 -1.52 2.63
N TRP A 50 13.41 -1.31 1.78
CA TRP A 50 13.47 -1.92 0.44
C TRP A 50 13.55 -3.44 0.51
N ALA A 51 14.33 -4.00 1.44
CA ALA A 51 14.39 -5.44 1.64
C ALA A 51 13.01 -6.03 2.00
N GLY A 52 12.24 -5.35 2.86
CA GLY A 52 10.86 -5.73 3.18
C GLY A 52 9.93 -5.68 1.97
N GLY A 53 10.01 -4.61 1.16
CA GLY A 53 9.22 -4.45 -0.06
C GLY A 53 9.54 -5.50 -1.14
N LEU A 54 10.83 -5.76 -1.38
CA LEU A 54 11.26 -6.81 -2.31
C LEU A 54 10.85 -8.19 -1.80
N GLY A 55 10.96 -8.43 -0.49
CA GLY A 55 10.48 -9.66 0.16
C GLY A 55 9.00 -9.91 -0.11
N LEU A 56 8.16 -8.87 0.05
CA LEU A 56 6.73 -8.95 -0.29
C LEU A 56 6.52 -9.35 -1.75
N GLY A 57 7.19 -8.65 -2.68
CA GLY A 57 7.07 -8.94 -4.12
C GLY A 57 7.49 -10.37 -4.48
N LEU A 58 8.56 -10.87 -3.88
CA LEU A 58 9.02 -12.25 -4.05
C LEU A 58 8.00 -13.26 -3.51
N VAL A 59 7.45 -13.03 -2.32
CA VAL A 59 6.43 -13.92 -1.75
C VAL A 59 5.18 -13.94 -2.62
N GLN A 60 4.70 -12.77 -3.07
CA GLN A 60 3.52 -12.72 -3.94
C GLN A 60 3.77 -13.42 -5.29
N ARG A 61 4.97 -13.28 -5.87
CA ARG A 61 5.30 -13.87 -7.17
C ARG A 61 5.50 -15.38 -7.12
N PHE A 62 6.10 -15.89 -6.05
CA PHE A 62 6.54 -17.28 -5.94
C PHE A 62 5.76 -18.10 -4.90
N SER A 63 4.71 -17.54 -4.29
CA SER A 63 3.88 -18.30 -3.35
C SER A 63 3.21 -19.48 -4.07
N PRO A 64 3.37 -20.72 -3.56
CA PRO A 64 2.67 -21.89 -4.09
C PRO A 64 1.19 -21.93 -3.68
N VAL A 65 0.75 -20.98 -2.86
CA VAL A 65 -0.60 -20.89 -2.30
C VAL A 65 -1.24 -19.59 -2.73
N GLU A 66 -2.50 -19.67 -3.13
CA GLU A 66 -3.34 -18.49 -3.35
C GLU A 66 -3.55 -17.74 -2.03
N LEU A 67 -2.95 -16.56 -1.96
CA LEU A 67 -2.89 -15.72 -0.76
C LEU A 67 -4.25 -15.09 -0.42
N TYR A 68 -5.06 -14.80 -1.44
CA TYR A 68 -6.34 -14.09 -1.29
C TYR A 68 -7.50 -15.00 -1.66
N ASP A 69 -8.50 -15.06 -0.80
CA ASP A 69 -9.81 -15.62 -1.12
C ASP A 69 -10.78 -14.57 -1.66
N GLU A 70 -11.99 -14.97 -2.05
CA GLU A 70 -13.07 -14.05 -2.41
C GLU A 70 -13.40 -13.08 -1.26
N ARG A 71 -13.36 -13.58 -0.01
CA ARG A 71 -13.55 -12.75 1.18
C ARG A 71 -12.45 -11.72 1.33
N ASP A 72 -11.19 -12.12 1.15
CA ASP A 72 -10.04 -11.22 1.32
C ASP A 72 -10.04 -10.16 0.23
N THR A 73 -10.33 -10.55 -1.01
CA THR A 73 -10.50 -9.63 -2.15
C THR A 73 -11.63 -8.62 -1.89
N THR A 74 -12.74 -9.05 -1.27
CA THR A 74 -13.84 -8.17 -0.89
C THR A 74 -13.43 -7.19 0.22
N ILE A 75 -12.69 -7.66 1.22
CA ILE A 75 -12.17 -6.82 2.30
C ILE A 75 -11.19 -5.80 1.74
N GLU A 76 -10.22 -6.24 0.93
CA GLU A 76 -9.23 -5.39 0.28
C GLU A 76 -9.91 -4.31 -0.56
N ARG A 77 -10.85 -4.69 -1.43
CA ARG A 77 -11.60 -3.72 -2.26
C ARG A 77 -12.30 -2.65 -1.40
N LYS A 78 -12.97 -3.05 -0.31
CA LYS A 78 -13.63 -2.09 0.60
C LYS A 78 -12.62 -1.22 1.34
N ALA A 79 -11.52 -1.80 1.80
CA ALA A 79 -10.45 -1.09 2.48
C ALA A 79 -9.79 -0.06 1.54
N SER A 80 -9.38 -0.48 0.33
CA SER A 80 -8.82 0.40 -0.70
C SER A 80 -9.78 1.53 -1.04
N GLN A 81 -11.07 1.27 -1.20
CA GLN A 81 -12.07 2.30 -1.46
C GLN A 81 -12.18 3.30 -0.31
N ASN A 82 -12.27 2.82 0.94
CA ASN A 82 -12.34 3.69 2.11
C ASN A 82 -11.06 4.52 2.30
N THR A 83 -9.89 3.90 2.11
CA THR A 83 -8.59 4.58 2.18
C THR A 83 -8.47 5.65 1.10
N MET A 84 -8.85 5.33 -0.14
CA MET A 84 -8.83 6.28 -1.26
C MET A 84 -9.79 7.46 -1.00
N ASN A 85 -10.98 7.20 -0.48
CA ASN A 85 -11.92 8.24 -0.07
C ASN A 85 -11.35 9.12 1.05
N GLY A 86 -10.70 8.51 2.04
CA GLY A 86 -10.02 9.24 3.12
C GLY A 86 -8.95 10.18 2.58
N PHE A 87 -8.06 9.68 1.71
CA PHE A 87 -7.07 10.52 1.04
C PHE A 87 -7.70 11.60 0.15
N ALA A 88 -8.87 11.32 -0.46
CA ALA A 88 -9.55 12.27 -1.32
C ALA A 88 -10.06 13.44 -0.49
N TYR A 89 -10.72 13.17 0.64
CA TYR A 89 -11.17 14.23 1.55
C TYR A 89 -10.01 15.06 2.10
N VAL A 90 -8.93 14.40 2.53
CA VAL A 90 -7.73 15.12 3.01
C VAL A 90 -7.14 15.99 1.90
N SER A 91 -7.07 15.49 0.67
CA SER A 91 -6.49 16.24 -0.46
C SER A 91 -7.38 17.42 -0.86
N VAL A 92 -8.70 17.20 -0.98
CA VAL A 92 -9.68 18.20 -1.42
C VAL A 92 -9.88 19.29 -0.38
N LEU A 93 -9.81 18.98 0.91
CA LEU A 93 -9.97 19.99 1.97
C LEU A 93 -8.63 20.61 2.35
N GLY A 94 -7.60 19.79 2.54
CA GLY A 94 -6.30 20.21 3.04
C GLY A 94 -5.49 21.03 2.04
N THR A 95 -5.48 20.64 0.75
CA THR A 95 -4.67 21.33 -0.25
C THR A 95 -5.15 22.76 -0.52
N PRO A 96 -6.42 22.99 -0.94
CA PRO A 96 -6.88 24.36 -1.18
C PRO A 96 -6.97 25.17 0.12
N GLY A 97 -7.32 24.55 1.25
CA GLY A 97 -7.32 25.22 2.55
C GLY A 97 -5.93 25.73 2.93
N GLY A 98 -4.90 24.90 2.79
CA GLY A 98 -3.51 25.28 3.03
C GLY A 98 -3.05 26.40 2.11
N LEU A 99 -3.32 26.30 0.81
CA LEU A 99 -2.95 27.32 -0.18
C LEU A 99 -3.66 28.65 0.06
N ALA A 100 -4.94 28.63 0.46
CA ALA A 100 -5.68 29.84 0.80
C ALA A 100 -5.12 30.54 2.05
N LEU A 101 -4.76 29.77 3.08
CA LEU A 101 -4.11 30.29 4.29
C LEU A 101 -2.71 30.85 4.01
N GLN A 102 -1.99 30.24 3.06
CA GLN A 102 -0.71 30.78 2.62
C GLN A 102 -0.87 32.07 1.81
N GLY A 103 -1.82 32.09 0.87
CA GLY A 103 -2.11 33.26 0.04
C GLY A 103 -2.63 34.46 0.83
N SER A 104 -3.27 34.23 1.98
CA SER A 104 -3.69 35.29 2.91
C SER A 104 -2.60 35.73 3.89
N GLY A 105 -1.42 35.08 3.87
CA GLY A 105 -0.31 35.39 4.77
C GLY A 105 -0.47 34.89 6.21
N VAL A 106 -1.49 34.06 6.49
CA VAL A 106 -1.76 33.52 7.83
C VAL A 106 -0.75 32.42 8.21
N VAL A 107 -0.33 31.61 7.23
CA VAL A 107 0.62 30.51 7.43
C VAL A 107 1.68 30.53 6.33
N THR A 108 2.92 30.17 6.65
CA THR A 108 3.92 29.82 5.64
C THR A 108 3.98 28.30 5.52
N LEU A 109 3.63 27.76 4.35
CA LEU A 109 3.71 26.31 4.13
C LEU A 109 5.17 25.87 3.96
N PRO A 110 5.56 24.73 4.54
CA PRO A 110 6.90 24.17 4.37
C PRO A 110 7.10 23.68 2.93
N GLY A 111 8.36 23.63 2.46
CA GLY A 111 8.66 23.22 1.08
C GLY A 111 8.17 21.80 0.75
N GLU A 112 8.15 20.94 1.75
CA GLU A 112 7.69 19.55 1.69
C GLU A 112 6.18 19.44 1.40
N PHE A 113 5.39 20.49 1.66
CA PHE A 113 3.95 20.51 1.39
C PHE A 113 3.65 20.14 -0.06
N TYR A 114 4.33 20.78 -1.01
CA TYR A 114 4.12 20.53 -2.43
C TYR A 114 4.54 19.11 -2.83
N GLY A 115 5.62 18.59 -2.27
CA GLY A 115 6.05 17.20 -2.51
C GLY A 115 5.02 16.19 -2.03
N ALA A 116 4.44 16.41 -0.84
CA ALA A 116 3.36 15.58 -0.32
C ALA A 116 2.10 15.67 -1.19
N THR A 117 1.71 16.88 -1.62
CA THR A 117 0.57 17.08 -2.53
C THR A 117 0.76 16.35 -3.85
N TRP A 118 1.95 16.45 -4.47
CA TRP A 118 2.26 15.75 -5.72
C TRP A 118 2.24 14.24 -5.56
N THR A 119 2.70 13.71 -4.42
CA THR A 119 2.67 12.28 -4.13
C THR A 119 1.23 11.77 -4.04
N LEU A 120 0.37 12.47 -3.30
CA LEU A 120 -1.06 12.14 -3.21
C LEU A 120 -1.74 12.22 -4.59
N PHE A 121 -1.49 13.30 -5.32
CA PHE A 121 -2.01 13.48 -6.68
C PHE A 121 -1.58 12.35 -7.63
N GLY A 122 -0.30 11.98 -7.60
CA GLY A 122 0.21 10.85 -8.38
C GLY A 122 -0.49 9.54 -8.06
N GLY A 123 -0.79 9.29 -6.77
CA GLY A 123 -1.61 8.15 -6.34
C GLY A 123 -3.01 8.13 -6.95
N PHE A 124 -3.71 9.27 -6.95
CA PHE A 124 -5.03 9.39 -7.59
C PHE A 124 -4.97 9.22 -9.10
N VAL A 125 -3.96 9.78 -9.77
CA VAL A 125 -3.75 9.61 -11.21
C VAL A 125 -3.50 8.14 -11.54
N ALA A 126 -2.62 7.46 -10.80
CA ALA A 126 -2.34 6.04 -10.99
C ALA A 126 -3.59 5.17 -10.77
N PHE A 127 -4.37 5.47 -9.73
CA PHE A 127 -5.64 4.80 -9.48
C PHE A 127 -6.65 5.01 -10.63
N GLY A 128 -6.84 6.26 -11.06
CA GLY A 128 -7.73 6.60 -12.17
C GLY A 128 -7.31 5.97 -13.50
N ALA A 129 -6.01 5.97 -13.80
CA ALA A 129 -5.44 5.31 -14.97
C ALA A 129 -5.69 3.79 -14.93
N SER A 130 -5.53 3.17 -13.75
CA SER A 130 -5.80 1.74 -13.56
C SER A 130 -7.28 1.42 -13.79
N VAL A 131 -8.20 2.20 -13.23
CA VAL A 131 -9.65 2.05 -13.47
C VAL A 131 -9.98 2.17 -14.95
N LEU A 132 -9.44 3.18 -15.64
CA LEU A 132 -9.67 3.38 -17.06
C LEU A 132 -9.12 2.21 -17.90
N TYR A 133 -7.93 1.72 -17.55
CA TYR A 133 -7.32 0.58 -18.21
C TYR A 133 -8.20 -0.68 -18.11
N TYR A 134 -8.61 -1.05 -16.89
CA TYR A 134 -9.43 -2.25 -16.69
C TYR A 134 -10.82 -2.10 -17.29
N LYS A 135 -11.44 -0.91 -17.23
CA LYS A 135 -12.72 -0.62 -17.88
C LYS A 135 -12.69 -0.81 -19.41
N ARG A 136 -11.53 -0.70 -20.05
CA ARG A 136 -11.36 -0.92 -21.50
C ARG A 136 -11.04 -2.37 -21.87
N ARG A 137 -10.67 -3.20 -20.89
CA ARG A 137 -10.21 -4.58 -21.09
C ARG A 137 -11.24 -5.62 -20.69
N ILE A 138 -12.15 -5.27 -19.79
CA ILE A 138 -13.33 -6.03 -19.38
C ILE A 138 -14.52 -5.53 -20.19
#